data_AF-A0A251XNY2-F1
#
_entry.id   AF-A0A251XNY2-F1
#
_cell.length_a   1.000
_cell.length_b   1.000
_cell.length_c   1.000
_cell.angle_alpha   90.00
_cell.angle_beta   90.00
_cell.angle_gamma   90.00
#
_symmetry.space_group_name_H-M   'P 1'
#
loop_
_entity.id
_entity.type
_entity.pdbx_description
1 polymer ?
#
loop_
_entity_poly.entity_id
_entity_poly.type
_entity_poly.pdbx_seq_one_letter_code
_entity_poly.pdbx_strand_id
1 'polypeptide(L)' 'MLATTTQTVRPWDPWHRPVTAPAIWTRQWGEGRIFVSAPGHRIEVVEDPNVRTIIERGLLWAAR' A
#
# COMPACT_ATOMS: atom_id res chain seq x y z
N MET A 1 -11.18 0.50 1.63
CA MET A 1 -10.46 -0.57 0.91
C MET A 1 -9.34 -1.08 1.81
N LEU A 2 -9.09 -2.40 1.83
CA LEU A 2 -7.93 -3.01 2.50
C LEU A 2 -7.34 -4.07 1.55
N ALA A 3 -6.07 -3.91 1.22
CA ALA A 3 -5.25 -4.92 0.56
C ALA A 3 -4.05 -5.23 1.43
N THR A 4 -3.71 -6.51 1.56
CA THR A 4 -2.56 -7.00 2.33
C THR A 4 -1.55 -7.67 1.42
N THR A 5 -0.28 -7.60 1.77
CA THR A 5 0.78 -8.40 1.14
C THR A 5 1.40 -9.34 2.18
N THR A 6 1.84 -10.51 1.73
CA THR A 6 2.57 -11.46 2.56
C THR A 6 3.98 -11.60 2.01
N GLN A 7 4.96 -11.19 2.80
CA GLN A 7 6.37 -11.41 2.50
C GLN A 7 6.77 -12.78 3.03
N THR A 8 7.29 -13.64 2.14
CA THR A 8 7.86 -14.93 2.52
C THR A 8 9.18 -14.73 3.28
N VAL A 9 9.64 -15.77 3.98
CA VAL A 9 10.94 -15.76 4.65
C VAL A 9 12.03 -16.13 3.65
N ARG A 10 13.13 -15.38 3.67
CA ARG A 10 14.38 -15.68 2.96
C ARG A 10 15.51 -15.87 3.96
N PRO A 11 16.62 -16.55 3.59
CA PRO A 11 17.71 -16.84 4.51
C PRO A 11 18.38 -15.62 5.17
N TRP A 12 18.28 -14.45 4.54
CA TRP A 12 18.87 -13.19 4.99
C TRP A 12 17.86 -12.21 5.58
N ASP A 13 16.59 -12.61 5.71
CA ASP A 13 15.58 -11.74 6.29
C ASP A 13 15.71 -11.71 7.82
N PRO A 14 15.43 -10.57 8.47
CA PRO A 14 15.49 -10.45 9.92
C PRO A 14 14.29 -11.09 10.65
N TRP A 15 13.35 -11.72 9.93
CA TRP A 15 12.18 -12.39 10.49
C TRP A 15 12.21 -13.89 10.21
N HIS A 16 11.70 -14.70 11.13
CA HIS A 16 11.74 -16.17 11.06
C HIS A 16 10.44 -16.82 10.56
N ARG A 17 9.44 -16.02 10.19
CA ARG A 17 8.14 -16.50 9.69
C ARG A 17 7.58 -15.53 8.65
N PRO A 18 6.70 -15.97 7.74
CA PRO A 18 6.06 -15.05 6.79
C PRO A 18 5.37 -13.90 7.53
N VAL A 19 5.45 -12.71 6.95
CA VAL A 19 4.88 -11.48 7.52
C VAL A 19 3.81 -10.96 6.58
N THR A 20 2.57 -10.97 7.06
CA THR A 20 1.44 -10.32 6.37
C THR A 20 1.23 -8.93 6.95
N ALA A 21 1.22 -7.93 6.08
CA ALA A 21 1.05 -6.53 6.46
C ALA A 21 0.09 -5.82 5.49
N PRO A 22 -0.61 -4.76 5.94
CA PRO A 22 -1.44 -3.96 5.05
C PRO A 22 -0.58 -3.25 4.00
N ALA A 23 -0.94 -3.41 2.73
CA ALA A 23 -0.25 -2.82 1.59
C ALA A 23 -0.95 -1.55 1.08
N ILE A 24 -2.28 -1.58 0.97
CA ILE A 24 -3.08 -0.41 0.58
C ILE A 24 -4.30 -0.35 1.49
N TRP A 25 -4.58 0.82 2.06
CA TRP A 25 -5.75 0.98 2.92
C TRP A 25 -6.24 2.43 2.99
N THR A 26 -7.48 2.56 3.45
CA THR A 26 -8.15 3.84 3.70
C THR A 26 -8.66 3.88 5.14
N ARG A 27 -8.60 5.04 5.79
CA ARG A 27 -9.16 5.25 7.13
C ARG A 27 -9.75 6.66 7.22
N GLN A 28 -10.80 6.83 8.03
CA GLN A 28 -11.27 8.16 8.46
C GLN A 28 -10.66 8.53 9.81
N TRP A 29 -10.32 9.81 9.96
CA TRP A 29 -9.82 10.38 11.20
C TRP A 29 -10.47 11.75 11.45
N GLY A 30 -11.51 11.75 12.29
CA GLY A 30 -12.47 12.87 12.32
C GLY A 30 -13.09 13.06 10.94
N GLU A 31 -13.17 14.32 10.50
CA GLU A 31 -13.61 14.68 9.14
C GLU A 31 -12.55 14.41 8.06
N GLY A 32 -11.31 14.10 8.47
CA GLY A 32 -10.20 13.82 7.55
C GLY A 32 -10.22 12.42 6.97
N ARG A 33 -9.69 12.29 5.75
CA ARG A 33 -9.53 11.02 5.04
C ARG A 33 -8.06 10.67 4.85
N ILE A 34 -7.69 9.45 5.22
CA ILE A 34 -6.33 8.92 5.13
C ILE A 34 -6.30 7.81 4.08
N PHE A 35 -5.46 7.97 3.07
CA PHE A 35 -5.14 6.94 2.10
C PHE A 35 -3.66 6.57 2.23
N VAL A 36 -3.36 5.28 2.29
CA VAL A 36 -1.98 4.76 2.35
C VAL A 36 -1.78 3.72 1.26
N SER A 37 -0.65 3.82 0.57
CA SER A 37 -0.14 2.86 -0.41
C SER A 37 1.33 2.59 -0.13
N ALA A 38 1.68 1.35 0.21
CA ALA A 38 3.05 0.91 0.48
C ALA A 38 3.87 0.56 -0.79
N PRO A 39 3.30 0.03 -1.90
CA PRO A 39 4.04 -0.18 -3.13
C PRO A 39 4.56 1.15 -3.71
N GLY A 40 5.85 1.21 -4.05
CA GLY A 40 6.47 2.42 -4.60
C GLY A 40 7.97 2.61 -4.38
N HIS A 41 8.67 1.63 -3.77
CA HIS A 41 10.13 1.70 -3.57
C HIS A 41 10.93 1.85 -4.88
N ARG A 42 10.34 1.45 -6.00
CA ARG A 42 10.89 1.56 -7.35
C ARG A 42 9.94 2.32 -8.27
N ILE A 43 10.48 3.14 -9.17
CA ILE A 43 9.66 3.95 -10.07
C ILE A 43 8.80 3.09 -11.00
N GLU A 44 9.32 1.97 -11.48
CA GLU A 44 8.60 1.12 -12.43
C GLU A 44 7.34 0.51 -11.80
N VAL A 45 7.32 0.35 -10.47
CA VAL A 45 6.13 -0.10 -9.73
C VAL A 45 5.05 0.97 -9.72
N VAL A 46 5.43 2.25 -9.60
CA VAL A 46 4.49 3.37 -9.63
C VAL A 46 3.97 3.60 -11.06
N GLU A 47 4.80 3.31 -12.06
CA GLU A 47 4.44 3.42 -13.48
C GLU A 47 3.52 2.30 -13.97
N ASP A 48 3.41 1.18 -13.24
CA ASP A 48 2.42 0.15 -13.54
C ASP A 48 1.01 0.78 -13.60
N PRO A 49 0.27 0.63 -14.70
CA PRO A 49 -1.03 1.30 -14.87
C PRO A 49 -2.04 1.02 -13.76
N ASN A 50 -1.99 -0.17 -13.15
CA ASN A 50 -2.91 -0.54 -12.08
C ASN A 50 -2.53 0.17 -10.78
N VAL A 51 -1.25 0.18 -10.44
CA VAL A 51 -0.74 0.86 -9.23
C VAL A 51 -0.97 2.37 -9.35
N ARG A 52 -0.62 2.95 -10.51
CA ARG A 52 -0.86 4.37 -10.81
C ARG A 52 -2.33 4.74 -10.63
N THR A 53 -3.24 3.96 -11.22
CA THR A 53 -4.69 4.20 -11.11
C THR A 53 -5.17 4.17 -9.66
N ILE A 54 -4.65 3.24 -8.84
CA ILE A 54 -4.98 3.17 -7.41
C ILE A 54 -4.50 4.41 -6.67
N ILE A 55 -3.26 4.85 -6.91
CA ILE A 55 -2.69 6.05 -6.29
C ILE A 55 -3.51 7.29 -6.65
N GLU A 56 -3.78 7.51 -7.94
CA GLU A 56 -4.55 8.65 -8.43
C GLU A 56 -5.96 8.70 -7.81
N ARG A 57 -6.67 7.56 -7.78
CA ARG A 57 -8.00 7.46 -7.16
C ARG A 57 -7.95 7.64 -5.64
N GLY A 58 -6.91 7.12 -4.99
CA GLY A 58 -6.69 7.27 -3.56
C GLY A 58 -6.48 8.73 -3.15
N LEU A 59 -5.66 9.46 -3.90
CA LEU A 59 -5.44 10.89 -3.71
C LEU A 59 -6.73 11.70 -3.92
N LEU A 60 -7.45 11.45 -5.00
CA LEU A 60 -8.74 12.12 -5.26
C LEU A 60 -9.81 11.80 -4.22
N TRP A 61 -9.77 10.62 -3.59
CA TRP A 61 -10.67 10.26 -2.50
C TRP A 61 -10.30 10.96 -1.20
N ALA A 62 -9.00 11.06 -0.89
CA ALA A 62 -8.49 11.68 0.33
C ALA A 62 -8.60 13.21 0.33
N ALA A 63 -8.60 13.83 -0.85
CA ALA A 63 -8.77 15.28 -1.01
C ALA A 63 -10.22 15.78 -0.84
N ARG A 64 -11.18 14.87 -0.60
CA ARG A 64 -12.60 15.18 -0.38
C ARG A 64 -12.93 15.18 1.10
#